data_AF-A0A9D8IWU7-F1
#
_entry.id   AF-A0A9D8IWU7-F1
#
_cell.length_a   1.000
_cell.length_b   1.000
_cell.length_c   1.000
_cell.angle_alpha   90.00
_cell.angle_beta   90.00
_cell.angle_gamma   90.00
#
_symmetry.space_group_name_H-M   'P 1'
#
loop_
_entity.id
_entity.type
_entity.pdbx_description
1 polymer ?
#
loop_
_entity_poly.entity_id
_entity_poly.type
_entity_poly.pdbx_seq_one_letter_code
_entity_poly.pdbx_strand_id
1 'polypeptide(L)'
;MANPNGGTSALVTGLRRYYSLATGPGAFVGDLVSDNLDNRTSFYANELSHPRTISPKTFTYDDFYIQAMRLRSMADFGISTIVPTDVLATAEQKAEVYFYRGMALILLGENFSTFPITENGPLVPAATAFQEAVSSLKTALGFTTQNAMRLNCRVALARAYRMLGDKTNAAAEANAAKAVTGFSTYVFYAQYEATNQATVYQAMAGRTTNDIQPLPRLDFLDPKYTTTSTSVPGLKAEEVDLILAEIALANNDLAGAKTAMKAAITTARSRATTTWNDRDSRLNRPNDPAMTVKADANAPPVSGLIQRRGGTSVVTVYPISFTNQTTAMIDALTSKSDHIHTLYLLRQHIFFLEGRRMSDLGIRLPVPQRQIDGNKNVAEGSPAATVVVPDYIPPTDEMRYFTIAGTVVTIKWDMNRVIAQNINRISPLGITP
;
A
#
# COMPACT_ATOMS: atom_id res chain seq x y z
N MET A 1 -19.56 31.58 -15.91
CA MET A 1 -19.13 32.21 -14.65
C MET A 1 -17.62 32.32 -14.70
N ALA A 2 -17.06 33.53 -14.62
CA ALA A 2 -15.61 33.69 -14.49
C ALA A 2 -15.19 33.15 -13.12
N ASN A 3 -14.26 32.20 -13.10
CA ASN A 3 -13.72 31.66 -11.86
C ASN A 3 -12.83 32.75 -11.22
N PRO A 4 -12.93 33.04 -9.91
CA PRO A 4 -12.04 34.00 -9.29
C PRO A 4 -10.57 33.57 -9.43
N ASN A 5 -9.69 34.54 -9.69
CA ASN A 5 -8.24 34.32 -9.77
C ASN A 5 -7.72 33.56 -8.55
N GLY A 6 -6.84 32.57 -8.75
CA GLY A 6 -6.26 31.75 -7.67
C GLY A 6 -7.06 30.49 -7.31
N GLY A 7 -8.10 30.15 -8.07
CA GLY A 7 -8.91 28.94 -7.87
C GLY A 7 -8.10 27.63 -7.88
N THR A 8 -6.99 27.56 -8.60
CA THR A 8 -6.13 26.36 -8.65
C THR A 8 -5.46 26.08 -7.31
N SER A 9 -5.12 27.12 -6.54
CA SER A 9 -4.52 26.95 -5.21
C SER A 9 -5.49 26.28 -4.22
N ALA A 10 -6.75 26.73 -4.23
CA ALA A 10 -7.81 26.13 -3.41
C ALA A 10 -8.12 24.69 -3.84
N LEU A 11 -8.16 24.44 -5.15
CA LEU A 11 -8.30 23.09 -5.71
C LEU A 11 -7.20 22.14 -5.22
N VAL A 12 -5.93 22.54 -5.34
CA VAL A 12 -4.78 21.73 -4.90
C VAL A 12 -4.88 21.38 -3.41
N THR A 13 -5.30 22.34 -2.58
CA THR A 13 -5.53 22.11 -1.15
C THR A 13 -6.61 21.04 -0.93
N GLY A 14 -7.71 21.09 -1.70
CA GLY A 14 -8.72 20.06 -1.70
C GLY A 14 -8.19 18.69 -2.16
N LEU A 15 -7.38 18.64 -3.22
CA LEU A 15 -6.84 17.39 -3.76
C LEU A 15 -5.93 16.69 -2.73
N ARG A 16 -5.05 17.44 -2.06
CA ARG A 16 -4.23 16.95 -0.95
C ARG A 16 -5.08 16.29 0.14
N ARG A 17 -6.18 16.93 0.52
CA ARG A 17 -7.12 16.40 1.52
C ARG A 17 -7.83 15.13 1.05
N TYR A 18 -8.36 15.08 -0.17
CA TYR A 18 -9.02 13.85 -0.63
C TYR A 18 -8.03 12.70 -0.82
N TYR A 19 -6.78 13.00 -1.13
CA TYR A 19 -5.73 11.98 -1.15
C TYR A 19 -5.46 11.40 0.24
N SER A 20 -5.45 12.20 1.31
CA SER A 20 -5.36 11.66 2.67
C SER A 20 -6.60 10.87 3.05
N LEU A 21 -7.80 11.36 2.74
CA LEU A 21 -9.05 10.65 3.03
C LEU A 21 -9.19 9.33 2.25
N ALA A 22 -8.54 9.18 1.10
CA ALA A 22 -8.49 7.92 0.37
C ALA A 22 -7.39 6.97 0.90
N THR A 23 -6.19 7.51 1.18
CA THR A 23 -5.00 6.68 1.45
C THR A 23 -5.06 5.98 2.80
N GLY A 24 -5.48 6.64 3.88
CA GLY A 24 -5.47 6.06 5.22
C GLY A 24 -6.49 4.93 5.41
N PRO A 25 -7.78 5.19 5.13
CA PRO A 25 -8.79 4.13 5.14
C PRO A 25 -8.43 2.98 4.20
N GLY A 26 -7.93 3.28 2.99
CA GLY A 26 -7.47 2.26 2.06
C GLY A 26 -6.28 1.44 2.60
N ALA A 27 -5.35 2.09 3.30
CA ALA A 27 -4.21 1.43 3.93
C ALA A 27 -4.65 0.45 5.03
N PHE A 28 -5.56 0.88 5.90
CA PHE A 28 -6.10 0.04 6.95
C PHE A 28 -6.92 -1.14 6.38
N VAL A 29 -7.82 -0.87 5.44
CA VAL A 29 -8.64 -1.92 4.81
C VAL A 29 -7.77 -2.93 4.08
N GLY A 30 -6.79 -2.48 3.28
CA GLY A 30 -5.90 -3.38 2.55
C GLY A 30 -5.10 -4.28 3.48
N ASP A 31 -4.64 -3.77 4.62
CA ASP A 31 -3.93 -4.58 5.59
C ASP A 31 -4.85 -5.51 6.38
N LEU A 32 -6.08 -5.10 6.67
CA LEU A 32 -7.08 -5.94 7.32
C LEU A 32 -7.57 -7.08 6.44
N VAL A 33 -7.69 -6.86 5.12
CA VAL A 33 -8.05 -7.91 4.14
C VAL A 33 -6.93 -8.92 3.93
N SER A 34 -5.70 -8.51 4.21
CA SER A 34 -4.49 -9.33 4.04
C SER A 34 -4.09 -10.16 5.26
N ASP A 35 -2.98 -10.88 5.18
CA ASP A 35 -2.32 -11.58 6.29
C ASP A 35 -1.64 -10.66 7.32
N ASN A 36 -1.68 -9.33 7.15
CA ASN A 36 -0.98 -8.42 8.05
C ASN A 36 -1.66 -8.25 9.42
N LEU A 37 -2.99 -8.10 9.45
CA LEU A 37 -3.74 -7.76 10.66
C LEU A 37 -4.87 -8.75 10.90
N ASP A 38 -5.04 -9.16 12.16
CA ASP A 38 -6.18 -9.92 12.64
C ASP A 38 -7.27 -8.97 13.17
N ASN A 39 -8.50 -9.14 12.67
CA ASN A 39 -9.68 -8.42 13.16
C ASN A 39 -10.41 -9.26 14.22
N ARG A 40 -10.40 -8.80 15.47
CA ARG A 40 -11.19 -9.38 16.58
C ARG A 40 -12.31 -8.47 17.07
N THR A 41 -12.64 -7.44 16.30
CA THR A 41 -13.62 -6.43 16.68
C THR A 41 -15.00 -6.70 16.10
N SER A 42 -16.02 -6.09 16.70
CA SER A 42 -17.35 -5.93 16.09
C SER A 42 -17.52 -4.58 15.37
N PHE A 43 -16.55 -3.66 15.49
CA PHE A 43 -16.63 -2.31 14.92
C PHE A 43 -16.32 -2.26 13.41
N TYR A 44 -15.51 -3.19 12.92
CA TYR A 44 -15.17 -3.33 11.51
C TYR A 44 -15.77 -4.63 10.97
N ALA A 45 -16.13 -4.63 9.68
CA ALA A 45 -16.74 -5.77 9.03
C ALA A 45 -15.87 -7.03 9.17
N ASN A 46 -16.45 -8.10 9.72
CA ASN A 46 -15.76 -9.38 9.89
C ASN A 46 -15.43 -10.02 8.53
N GLU A 47 -16.16 -9.67 7.48
CA GLU A 47 -15.90 -10.05 6.10
C GLU A 47 -14.51 -9.62 5.62
N LEU A 48 -13.91 -8.57 6.20
CA LEU A 48 -12.54 -8.18 5.87
C LEU A 48 -11.52 -9.24 6.31
N SER A 49 -11.78 -9.97 7.40
CA SER A 49 -10.95 -11.13 7.76
C SER A 49 -11.18 -12.33 6.84
N HIS A 50 -12.27 -12.33 6.07
CA HIS A 50 -12.69 -13.45 5.22
C HIS A 50 -12.88 -12.98 3.78
N PRO A 51 -11.80 -12.74 3.00
CA PRO A 51 -11.88 -12.00 1.74
C PRO A 51 -12.93 -12.51 0.75
N ARG A 52 -13.22 -13.82 0.77
CA ARG A 52 -14.21 -14.45 -0.13
C ARG A 52 -15.66 -14.09 0.18
N THR A 53 -15.96 -13.57 1.37
CA THR A 53 -17.32 -13.15 1.77
C THR A 53 -17.54 -11.65 1.58
N ILE A 54 -16.51 -10.90 1.19
CA ILE A 54 -16.62 -9.47 0.90
C ILE A 54 -17.58 -9.27 -0.27
N SER A 55 -18.52 -8.35 -0.10
CA SER A 55 -19.52 -7.99 -1.10
C SER A 55 -19.63 -6.47 -1.25
N PRO A 56 -20.38 -5.97 -2.25
CA PRO A 56 -20.72 -4.54 -2.36
C PRO A 56 -21.35 -3.94 -1.09
N LYS A 57 -21.93 -4.76 -0.21
CA LYS A 57 -22.63 -4.32 1.02
C LYS A 57 -21.72 -4.27 2.26
N THR A 58 -20.46 -4.67 2.13
CA THR A 58 -19.51 -4.64 3.25
C THR A 58 -19.11 -3.19 3.58
N PHE A 59 -19.68 -2.64 4.66
CA PHE A 59 -19.67 -1.20 4.96
C PHE A 59 -18.30 -0.54 5.21
N THR A 60 -17.26 -1.31 5.53
CA THR A 60 -15.99 -0.74 6.04
C THR A 60 -15.11 -0.14 4.94
N TYR A 61 -15.22 -0.59 3.69
CA TYR A 61 -14.32 -0.14 2.61
C TYR A 61 -14.91 0.97 1.72
N ASP A 62 -16.21 1.24 1.84
CA ASP A 62 -16.93 2.19 0.98
C ASP A 62 -16.29 3.58 0.96
N ASP A 63 -15.85 4.07 2.11
CA ASP A 63 -15.30 5.42 2.23
C ASP A 63 -14.05 5.58 1.36
N PHE A 64 -13.10 4.64 1.43
CA PHE A 64 -11.86 4.79 0.66
C PHE A 64 -12.11 4.79 -0.87
N TYR A 65 -13.04 3.97 -1.37
CA TYR A 65 -13.44 3.99 -2.79
C TYR A 65 -14.01 5.35 -3.18
N ILE A 66 -14.95 5.87 -2.38
CA ILE A 66 -15.62 7.14 -2.64
C ILE A 66 -14.62 8.29 -2.64
N GLN A 67 -13.69 8.34 -1.68
CA GLN A 67 -12.70 9.40 -1.62
C GLN A 67 -11.70 9.32 -2.78
N ALA A 68 -11.28 8.13 -3.20
CA ALA A 68 -10.44 7.96 -4.38
C ALA A 68 -11.16 8.41 -5.68
N MET A 69 -12.44 8.07 -5.83
CA MET A 69 -13.27 8.51 -6.95
C MET A 69 -13.45 10.04 -6.96
N ARG A 70 -13.69 10.64 -5.78
CA ARG A 70 -13.78 12.10 -5.61
C ARG A 70 -12.48 12.80 -5.94
N LEU A 71 -11.34 12.27 -5.49
CA LEU A 71 -10.02 12.82 -5.82
C LEU A 71 -9.82 12.89 -7.34
N ARG A 72 -10.09 11.78 -8.04
CA ARG A 72 -10.01 11.72 -9.51
C ARG A 72 -10.98 12.69 -10.19
N SER A 73 -12.26 12.70 -9.79
CA SER A 73 -13.27 13.58 -10.38
C SER A 73 -12.97 15.06 -10.17
N MET A 74 -12.47 15.42 -8.99
CA MET A 74 -12.11 16.80 -8.69
C MET A 74 -10.86 17.24 -9.46
N ALA A 75 -9.90 16.33 -9.67
CA ALA A 75 -8.75 16.60 -10.53
C ALA A 75 -9.18 16.78 -11.99
N ASP A 76 -10.08 15.94 -12.51
CA ASP A 76 -10.65 16.08 -13.86
C ASP A 76 -11.34 17.43 -14.03
N PHE A 77 -12.22 17.81 -13.09
CA PHE A 77 -12.86 19.13 -13.08
C PHE A 77 -11.84 20.27 -13.01
N GLY A 78 -10.79 20.07 -12.21
CA GLY A 78 -9.67 21.00 -12.12
C GLY A 78 -8.98 21.22 -13.47
N ILE A 79 -8.67 20.14 -14.18
CA ILE A 79 -8.01 20.14 -15.49
C ILE A 79 -8.90 20.77 -16.56
N SER A 80 -10.18 20.42 -16.61
CA SER A 80 -11.08 20.86 -17.68
C SER A 80 -11.61 22.28 -17.49
N THR A 81 -11.73 22.74 -16.24
CA THR A 81 -12.55 23.91 -15.90
C THR A 81 -11.76 24.97 -15.13
N ILE A 82 -11.08 24.59 -14.04
CA ILE A 82 -10.43 25.56 -13.13
C ILE A 82 -9.10 26.05 -13.73
N VAL A 83 -8.18 25.13 -14.00
CA VAL A 83 -6.81 25.44 -14.46
C VAL A 83 -6.79 26.26 -15.75
N PRO A 84 -7.63 25.99 -16.77
CA PRO A 84 -7.62 26.78 -18.01
C PRO A 84 -8.09 28.23 -17.83
N THR A 85 -8.88 28.51 -16.79
CA THR A 85 -9.46 29.84 -16.54
C THR A 85 -8.73 30.63 -15.46
N ASP A 86 -7.85 29.99 -14.70
CA ASP A 86 -7.05 30.64 -13.65
C ASP A 86 -5.73 31.17 -14.20
N VAL A 87 -5.68 32.47 -14.47
CA VAL A 87 -4.49 33.16 -14.98
C VAL A 87 -3.30 33.15 -14.02
N LEU A 88 -3.53 32.86 -12.72
CA LEU A 88 -2.48 32.77 -11.71
C LEU A 88 -1.96 31.34 -11.49
N ALA A 89 -2.50 30.35 -12.21
CA ALA A 89 -2.09 28.95 -12.05
C ALA A 89 -0.62 28.76 -12.43
N THR A 90 0.21 28.42 -11.44
CA THR A 90 1.64 28.15 -11.66
C THR A 90 1.84 26.79 -12.33
N ALA A 91 3.00 26.60 -12.96
CA ALA A 91 3.35 25.30 -13.54
C ALA A 91 3.31 24.17 -12.48
N GLU A 92 3.70 24.48 -11.25
CA GLU A 92 3.76 23.48 -10.18
C GLU A 92 2.38 23.12 -9.62
N GLN A 93 1.47 24.08 -9.57
CA GLN A 93 0.07 23.79 -9.27
C GLN A 93 -0.55 22.91 -10.36
N LYS A 94 -0.27 23.18 -11.64
CA LYS A 94 -0.72 22.34 -12.76
C LYS A 94 -0.16 20.92 -12.61
N ALA A 95 1.15 20.80 -12.34
CA ALA A 95 1.80 19.51 -12.11
C ALA A 95 1.10 18.73 -10.99
N GLU A 96 0.79 19.38 -9.88
CA GLU A 96 0.15 18.76 -8.72
C GLU A 96 -1.28 18.26 -9.00
N VAL A 97 -2.07 19.01 -9.78
CA VAL A 97 -3.42 18.57 -10.18
C VAL A 97 -3.34 17.27 -10.98
N TYR A 98 -2.47 17.21 -11.99
CA TYR A 98 -2.26 16.00 -12.79
C TYR A 98 -1.63 14.86 -11.99
N PHE A 99 -0.74 15.17 -11.05
CA PHE A 99 -0.16 14.17 -10.15
C PHE A 99 -1.24 13.49 -9.30
N TYR A 100 -2.14 14.27 -8.68
CA TYR A 100 -3.22 13.71 -7.87
C TYR A 100 -4.25 12.92 -8.68
N ARG A 101 -4.55 13.33 -9.92
CA ARG A 101 -5.34 12.48 -10.83
C ARG A 101 -4.68 11.11 -11.04
N GLY A 102 -3.36 11.11 -11.31
CA GLY A 102 -2.60 9.88 -11.50
C GLY A 102 -2.60 8.98 -10.25
N MET A 103 -2.38 9.57 -9.08
CA MET A 103 -2.39 8.83 -7.81
C MET A 103 -3.78 8.26 -7.48
N ALA A 104 -4.86 8.97 -7.76
CA ALA A 104 -6.22 8.47 -7.56
C ALA A 104 -6.50 7.23 -8.42
N LEU A 105 -6.07 7.26 -9.69
CA LEU A 105 -6.23 6.14 -10.62
C LEU A 105 -5.37 4.94 -10.21
N ILE A 106 -4.15 5.17 -9.70
CA ILE A 106 -3.31 4.11 -9.13
C ILE A 106 -4.02 3.46 -7.93
N LEU A 107 -4.51 4.26 -6.97
CA LEU A 107 -5.21 3.74 -5.79
C LEU A 107 -6.43 2.91 -6.19
N LEU A 108 -7.22 3.35 -7.17
CA LEU A 108 -8.35 2.59 -7.66
C LEU A 108 -7.91 1.27 -8.34
N GLY A 109 -6.93 1.33 -9.25
CA GLY A 109 -6.46 0.15 -9.99
C GLY A 109 -5.77 -0.92 -9.13
N GLU A 110 -5.12 -0.52 -8.04
CA GLU A 110 -4.46 -1.46 -7.11
C GLU A 110 -5.46 -2.23 -6.24
N ASN A 111 -6.62 -1.64 -5.97
CA ASN A 111 -7.59 -2.17 -5.02
C ASN A 111 -8.84 -2.77 -5.67
N PHE A 112 -9.22 -2.34 -6.88
CA PHE A 112 -10.43 -2.79 -7.58
C PHE A 112 -10.08 -3.36 -8.95
N SER A 113 -10.79 -4.40 -9.39
CA SER A 113 -10.51 -5.07 -10.66
C SER A 113 -11.10 -4.33 -11.87
N THR A 114 -12.34 -3.88 -11.73
CA THR A 114 -13.12 -3.21 -12.77
C THR A 114 -13.99 -2.13 -12.12
N PHE A 115 -13.95 -0.92 -12.64
CA PHE A 115 -14.69 0.23 -12.09
C PHE A 115 -14.86 1.32 -13.16
N PRO A 116 -15.83 2.24 -13.01
CA PRO A 116 -15.96 3.35 -13.93
C PRO A 116 -14.89 4.42 -13.65
N ILE A 117 -14.20 4.89 -14.69
CA ILE A 117 -13.24 6.01 -14.59
C ILE A 117 -13.82 7.35 -15.04
N THR A 118 -15.08 7.38 -15.46
CA THR A 118 -15.88 8.58 -15.69
C THR A 118 -17.17 8.50 -14.90
N GLU A 119 -17.75 9.64 -14.55
CA GLU A 119 -19.02 9.69 -13.82
C GLU A 119 -20.14 9.04 -14.66
N ASN A 120 -20.85 8.08 -14.06
CA ASN A 120 -21.89 7.28 -14.73
C ASN A 120 -21.42 6.63 -16.05
N GLY A 121 -20.11 6.42 -16.18
CA GLY A 121 -19.50 5.80 -17.35
C GLY A 121 -19.55 4.28 -17.33
N PRO A 122 -19.12 3.65 -18.42
CA PRO A 122 -18.97 2.20 -18.49
C PRO A 122 -17.87 1.70 -17.54
N LEU A 123 -17.95 0.42 -17.20
CA LEU A 123 -16.93 -0.30 -16.47
C LEU A 123 -15.68 -0.47 -17.35
N VAL A 124 -14.50 -0.16 -16.80
CA VAL A 124 -13.20 -0.42 -17.43
C VAL A 124 -12.32 -1.27 -16.52
N PRO A 125 -11.41 -2.10 -17.07
CA PRO A 125 -10.44 -2.83 -16.27
C PRO A 125 -9.42 -1.89 -15.63
N ALA A 126 -8.81 -2.31 -14.51
CA ALA A 126 -7.76 -1.56 -13.81
C ALA A 126 -6.59 -1.13 -14.72
N ALA A 127 -6.25 -1.94 -15.74
CA ALA A 127 -5.22 -1.59 -16.72
C ALA A 127 -5.48 -0.26 -17.44
N THR A 128 -6.74 0.05 -17.75
CA THR A 128 -7.13 1.34 -18.36
C THR A 128 -6.87 2.49 -17.38
N ALA A 129 -7.17 2.30 -16.10
CA ALA A 129 -6.88 3.31 -15.08
C ALA A 129 -5.37 3.55 -14.93
N PHE A 130 -4.54 2.51 -15.00
CA PHE A 130 -3.08 2.66 -14.95
C PHE A 130 -2.53 3.38 -16.20
N GLN A 131 -3.07 3.13 -17.39
CA GLN A 131 -2.70 3.87 -18.61
C GLN A 131 -3.04 5.36 -18.48
N GLU A 132 -4.23 5.69 -17.97
CA GLU A 132 -4.63 7.06 -17.68
C GLU A 132 -3.76 7.71 -16.60
N ALA A 133 -3.36 6.93 -15.59
CA ALA A 133 -2.42 7.41 -14.57
C ALA A 133 -1.07 7.76 -15.19
N VAL A 134 -0.53 6.92 -16.07
CA VAL A 134 0.73 7.19 -16.79
C VAL A 134 0.63 8.46 -17.61
N SER A 135 -0.46 8.63 -18.37
CA SER A 135 -0.68 9.85 -19.16
C SER A 135 -0.70 11.10 -18.28
N SER A 136 -1.44 11.05 -17.17
CA SER A 136 -1.55 12.14 -16.21
C SER A 136 -0.20 12.48 -15.57
N LEU A 137 0.55 11.46 -15.11
CA LEU A 137 1.82 11.65 -14.43
C LEU A 137 2.93 12.14 -15.38
N LYS A 138 2.93 11.73 -16.65
CA LYS A 138 3.82 12.30 -17.67
C LYS A 138 3.53 13.77 -17.90
N THR A 139 2.25 14.14 -17.96
CA THR A 139 1.83 15.54 -18.08
C THR A 139 2.27 16.35 -16.87
N ALA A 140 2.08 15.82 -15.65
CA ALA A 140 2.57 16.44 -14.43
C ALA A 140 4.10 16.65 -14.45
N LEU A 141 4.85 15.63 -14.86
CA LEU A 141 6.31 15.70 -14.98
C LEU A 141 6.77 16.75 -16.00
N GLY A 142 6.00 16.96 -17.07
CA GLY A 142 6.27 17.99 -18.08
C GLY A 142 6.07 19.42 -17.61
N PHE A 143 5.24 19.64 -16.58
CA PHE A 143 5.04 20.97 -15.99
C PHE A 143 6.11 21.35 -14.98
N THR A 144 6.75 20.38 -14.32
CA THR A 144 7.57 20.65 -13.15
C THR A 144 9.07 20.66 -13.40
N THR A 145 9.76 21.59 -12.73
CA THR A 145 11.22 21.59 -12.61
C THR A 145 11.71 21.24 -11.21
N GLN A 146 10.81 21.19 -10.23
CA GLN A 146 11.16 20.93 -8.83
C GLN A 146 11.49 19.45 -8.59
N ASN A 147 12.63 19.19 -7.95
CA ASN A 147 13.07 17.82 -7.64
C ASN A 147 12.03 17.01 -6.86
N ALA A 148 11.33 17.63 -5.90
CA ALA A 148 10.29 16.94 -5.12
C ALA A 148 9.14 16.42 -6.00
N MET A 149 8.58 17.26 -6.88
CA MET A 149 7.49 16.84 -7.77
C MET A 149 8.00 15.89 -8.87
N ARG A 150 9.24 16.06 -9.34
CA ARG A 150 9.88 15.10 -10.25
C ARG A 150 10.00 13.71 -9.61
N LEU A 151 10.44 13.63 -8.36
CA LEU A 151 10.47 12.37 -7.60
C LEU A 151 9.07 11.77 -7.47
N ASN A 152 8.07 12.57 -7.05
CA ASN A 152 6.67 12.15 -6.98
C ASN A 152 6.19 11.50 -8.28
N CYS A 153 6.36 12.19 -9.41
CA CYS A 153 5.91 11.70 -10.69
C CYS A 153 6.66 10.43 -11.13
N ARG A 154 7.99 10.39 -10.97
CA ARG A 154 8.80 9.25 -11.44
C ARG A 154 8.57 7.99 -10.63
N VAL A 155 8.46 8.10 -9.30
CA VAL A 155 8.16 6.93 -8.46
C VAL A 155 6.74 6.41 -8.74
N ALA A 156 5.75 7.31 -8.89
CA ALA A 156 4.40 6.93 -9.27
C ALA A 156 4.32 6.32 -10.69
N LEU A 157 5.08 6.84 -11.65
CA LEU A 157 5.19 6.27 -13.00
C LEU A 157 5.80 4.87 -12.96
N ALA A 158 6.90 4.66 -12.23
CA ALA A 158 7.52 3.35 -12.08
C ALA A 158 6.52 2.33 -11.49
N ARG A 159 5.74 2.74 -10.48
CA ARG A 159 4.65 1.92 -9.91
C ARG A 159 3.57 1.61 -10.94
N ALA A 160 3.08 2.61 -11.69
CA ALA A 160 2.03 2.41 -12.70
C ALA A 160 2.50 1.49 -13.84
N TYR A 161 3.71 1.69 -14.35
CA TYR A 161 4.29 0.80 -15.37
C TYR A 161 4.53 -0.61 -14.85
N ARG A 162 4.96 -0.76 -13.59
CA ARG A 162 5.01 -2.08 -12.95
C ARG A 162 3.64 -2.75 -13.03
N MET A 163 2.56 -2.08 -12.63
CA MET A 163 1.21 -2.67 -12.67
C MET A 163 0.73 -3.00 -14.08
N LEU A 164 1.23 -2.29 -15.10
CA LEU A 164 0.97 -2.58 -16.51
C LEU A 164 1.83 -3.72 -17.08
N GLY A 165 2.79 -4.25 -16.31
CA GLY A 165 3.75 -5.25 -16.79
C GLY A 165 4.84 -4.68 -17.71
N ASP A 166 4.94 -3.35 -17.83
CA ASP A 166 5.91 -2.67 -18.70
C ASP A 166 7.26 -2.53 -17.98
N LYS A 167 8.04 -3.61 -18.01
CA LYS A 167 9.37 -3.70 -17.37
C LYS A 167 10.31 -2.59 -17.84
N THR A 168 10.28 -2.25 -19.14
CA THR A 168 11.21 -1.29 -19.74
C THR A 168 10.96 0.11 -19.20
N ASN A 169 9.70 0.58 -19.27
CA ASN A 169 9.38 1.91 -18.78
C ASN A 169 9.38 1.99 -17.25
N ALA A 170 9.03 0.91 -16.55
CA ALA A 170 9.17 0.84 -15.10
C ALA A 170 10.63 1.02 -14.66
N ALA A 171 11.57 0.31 -15.30
CA ALA A 171 13.00 0.46 -15.03
C ALA A 171 13.52 1.85 -15.39
N ALA A 172 13.09 2.42 -16.52
CA ALA A 172 13.51 3.74 -16.95
C ALA A 172 13.12 4.81 -15.91
N GLU A 173 11.86 4.82 -15.45
CA GLU A 173 11.39 5.80 -14.48
C GLU A 173 11.96 5.57 -13.08
N ALA A 174 12.16 4.30 -12.69
CA ALA A 174 12.84 3.94 -11.45
C ALA A 174 14.27 4.50 -11.42
N ASN A 175 15.07 4.25 -12.46
CA ASN A 175 16.44 4.76 -12.55
C ASN A 175 16.48 6.28 -12.66
N ALA A 176 15.55 6.88 -13.39
CA ALA A 176 15.43 8.33 -13.47
C ALA A 176 15.06 8.97 -12.12
N ALA A 177 14.25 8.31 -11.28
CA ALA A 177 13.98 8.75 -9.91
C ALA A 177 15.24 8.74 -9.06
N LYS A 178 16.05 7.67 -9.15
CA LYS A 178 17.33 7.54 -8.41
C LYS A 178 18.33 8.65 -8.75
N ALA A 179 18.27 9.17 -9.96
CA ALA A 179 19.12 10.27 -10.42
C ALA A 179 18.66 11.66 -9.94
N VAL A 180 17.46 11.80 -9.37
CA VAL A 180 16.99 13.09 -8.85
C VAL A 180 17.57 13.35 -7.47
N THR A 181 18.11 14.56 -7.26
CA THR A 181 18.61 15.00 -5.96
C THR A 181 17.53 14.88 -4.88
N GLY A 182 17.87 14.21 -3.77
CA GLY A 182 16.96 13.95 -2.65
C GLY A 182 16.33 12.55 -2.65
N PHE A 183 16.64 11.70 -3.64
CA PHE A 183 16.10 10.34 -3.72
C PHE A 183 16.36 9.50 -2.45
N SER A 184 17.56 9.54 -1.87
CA SER A 184 17.95 8.65 -0.76
C SER A 184 17.11 8.80 0.51
N THR A 185 16.51 9.97 0.73
CA THR A 185 15.62 10.24 1.88
C THR A 185 14.16 10.38 1.46
N TYR A 186 13.86 10.22 0.17
CA TYR A 186 12.56 10.52 -0.42
C TYR A 186 11.41 9.75 0.24
N VAL A 187 10.40 10.52 0.67
CA VAL A 187 9.06 10.05 1.04
C VAL A 187 8.06 11.12 0.62
N PHE A 188 7.01 10.70 -0.04
CA PHE A 188 5.81 11.49 -0.25
C PHE A 188 4.70 11.00 0.66
N TYR A 189 4.05 11.93 1.35
CA TYR A 189 3.08 11.63 2.38
C TYR A 189 1.66 12.01 1.96
N ALA A 190 0.70 11.17 2.35
CA ALA A 190 -0.67 11.57 2.57
C ALA A 190 -0.75 12.28 3.94
N GLN A 191 -0.89 13.62 3.91
CA GLN A 191 -0.84 14.45 5.11
C GLN A 191 -2.19 14.54 5.81
N TYR A 192 -2.20 14.35 7.13
CA TYR A 192 -3.40 14.51 7.96
C TYR A 192 -3.29 15.76 8.80
N GLU A 193 -4.37 16.52 8.80
CA GLU A 193 -4.61 17.55 9.81
C GLU A 193 -5.21 16.87 11.04
N ALA A 194 -4.81 17.31 12.24
CA ALA A 194 -5.17 16.66 13.50
C ALA A 194 -6.68 16.61 13.81
N THR A 195 -7.51 17.29 13.02
CA THR A 195 -8.94 17.51 13.28
C THR A 195 -9.82 16.69 12.33
N ASN A 196 -10.69 15.86 12.90
CA ASN A 196 -11.85 15.22 12.25
C ASN A 196 -11.56 14.38 10.98
N GLN A 197 -10.43 13.67 10.92
CA GLN A 197 -10.15 12.67 9.87
C GLN A 197 -10.00 11.29 10.49
N ALA A 198 -10.67 10.29 9.90
CA ALA A 198 -10.45 8.89 10.24
C ALA A 198 -9.01 8.51 9.84
N THR A 199 -8.18 8.19 10.82
CA THR A 199 -6.76 7.85 10.59
C THR A 199 -6.47 6.41 10.95
N VAL A 200 -5.40 5.84 10.37
CA VAL A 200 -4.94 4.49 10.73
C VAL A 200 -4.63 4.40 12.23
N TYR A 201 -4.14 5.50 12.84
CA TYR A 201 -3.96 5.58 14.29
C TYR A 201 -5.25 5.29 15.07
N GLN A 202 -6.37 5.93 14.71
CA GLN A 202 -7.66 5.71 15.38
C GLN A 202 -8.21 4.30 15.20
N ALA A 203 -7.84 3.63 14.10
CA ALA A 203 -8.21 2.24 13.84
C ALA A 203 -7.28 1.22 14.52
N MET A 204 -6.13 1.66 15.04
CA MET A 204 -5.08 0.83 15.62
C MET A 204 -4.72 1.35 17.03
N ALA A 205 -3.57 2.00 17.20
CA ALA A 205 -2.99 2.38 18.49
C ALA A 205 -3.80 3.38 19.31
N GLY A 206 -4.76 4.08 18.71
CA GLY A 206 -5.71 4.96 19.40
C GLY A 206 -6.91 4.23 20.02
N ARG A 207 -7.11 2.93 19.70
CA ARG A 207 -8.21 2.14 20.24
C ARG A 207 -7.87 1.62 21.62
N THR A 208 -8.84 1.67 22.53
CA THR A 208 -8.70 1.12 23.89
C THR A 208 -9.03 -0.36 23.98
N THR A 209 -9.74 -0.90 22.98
CA THR A 209 -10.18 -2.30 22.93
C THR A 209 -9.10 -3.26 22.47
N ASN A 210 -8.03 -2.77 21.84
CA ASN A 210 -6.88 -3.56 21.37
C ASN A 210 -7.29 -4.80 20.56
N ASP A 211 -8.29 -4.63 19.70
CA ASP A 211 -9.01 -5.68 18.98
C ASP A 211 -8.47 -5.90 17.56
N ILE A 212 -7.55 -5.05 17.09
CA ILE A 212 -6.79 -5.24 15.86
C ILE A 212 -5.34 -5.44 16.21
N GLN A 213 -4.77 -6.57 15.81
CA GLN A 213 -3.40 -6.96 16.18
C GLN A 213 -2.65 -7.54 14.98
N PRO A 214 -1.34 -7.27 14.84
CA PRO A 214 -0.57 -7.79 13.72
C PRO A 214 -0.41 -9.31 13.80
N LEU A 215 -0.12 -9.91 12.65
CA LEU A 215 0.46 -11.26 12.60
C LEU A 215 1.76 -11.26 13.43
N PRO A 216 2.05 -12.30 14.24
CA PRO A 216 3.21 -12.27 15.15
C PRO A 216 4.54 -11.93 14.47
N ARG A 217 4.77 -12.33 13.22
CA ARG A 217 6.01 -11.96 12.49
C ARG A 217 6.16 -10.46 12.23
N LEU A 218 5.08 -9.69 12.32
CA LEU A 218 5.01 -8.25 12.04
C LEU A 218 4.91 -7.42 13.31
N ASP A 219 4.88 -8.05 14.49
CA ASP A 219 4.69 -7.36 15.76
C ASP A 219 5.76 -6.27 15.94
N PHE A 220 7.03 -6.53 15.65
CA PHE A 220 8.10 -5.52 15.68
C PHE A 220 7.87 -4.24 14.86
N LEU A 221 6.91 -4.22 13.93
CA LEU A 221 6.55 -3.04 13.13
C LEU A 221 5.36 -2.25 13.71
N ASP A 222 4.70 -2.78 14.74
CA ASP A 222 3.52 -2.19 15.37
C ASP A 222 3.87 -1.52 16.72
N PRO A 223 3.38 -0.29 16.97
CA PRO A 223 2.59 0.53 16.07
C PRO A 223 3.44 1.27 15.03
N LYS A 224 2.83 1.61 13.90
CA LYS A 224 3.42 2.49 12.88
C LYS A 224 2.99 3.95 13.01
N TYR A 225 1.74 4.17 13.39
CA TYR A 225 1.12 5.49 13.54
C TYR A 225 0.73 5.71 15.00
N THR A 226 1.17 6.81 15.59
CA THR A 226 1.08 7.04 17.05
C THR A 226 0.27 8.27 17.43
N THR A 227 -0.16 9.07 16.46
CA THR A 227 -1.03 10.24 16.65
C THR A 227 -2.02 10.39 15.49
N THR A 228 -3.09 11.18 15.70
CA THR A 228 -4.09 11.49 14.66
C THR A 228 -3.55 12.34 13.51
N SER A 229 -2.40 13.00 13.68
CA SER A 229 -1.73 13.78 12.64
C SER A 229 -0.61 13.02 11.92
N THR A 230 -0.36 11.75 12.29
CA THR A 230 0.73 10.99 11.67
C THR A 230 0.39 10.75 10.20
N SER A 231 1.27 11.21 9.32
CA SER A 231 1.09 11.09 7.88
C SER A 231 1.38 9.67 7.38
N VAL A 232 0.64 9.21 6.37
CA VAL A 232 0.82 7.89 5.77
C VAL A 232 1.76 8.01 4.56
N PRO A 233 2.88 7.26 4.49
CA PRO A 233 3.72 7.22 3.30
C PRO A 233 2.94 6.71 2.08
N GLY A 234 2.86 7.51 1.02
CA GLY A 234 2.19 7.17 -0.24
C GLY A 234 3.15 6.68 -1.33
N LEU A 235 4.35 7.26 -1.38
CA LEU A 235 5.48 6.87 -2.24
C LEU A 235 6.78 7.02 -1.45
N LYS A 236 7.77 6.16 -1.69
CA LYS A 236 9.06 6.25 -1.00
C LYS A 236 10.17 5.55 -1.77
N ALA A 237 11.41 5.91 -1.47
CA ALA A 237 12.61 5.44 -2.17
C ALA A 237 12.72 3.90 -2.23
N GLU A 238 12.35 3.22 -1.14
CA GLU A 238 12.41 1.76 -1.02
C GLU A 238 11.60 1.06 -2.10
N GLU A 239 10.48 1.65 -2.53
CA GLU A 239 9.66 1.06 -3.57
C GLU A 239 10.37 0.97 -4.92
N VAL A 240 11.16 1.99 -5.27
CA VAL A 240 11.90 2.01 -6.53
C VAL A 240 12.87 0.86 -6.60
N ASP A 241 13.60 0.60 -5.51
CA ASP A 241 14.53 -0.52 -5.43
C ASP A 241 13.79 -1.87 -5.44
N LEU A 242 12.62 -1.99 -4.79
CA LEU A 242 11.81 -3.21 -4.84
C LEU A 242 11.22 -3.48 -6.24
N ILE A 243 10.84 -2.43 -6.99
CA ILE A 243 10.43 -2.55 -8.40
C ILE A 243 11.60 -3.06 -9.25
N LEU A 244 12.79 -2.48 -9.08
CA LEU A 244 14.00 -2.92 -9.80
C LEU A 244 14.39 -4.36 -9.46
N ALA A 245 14.23 -4.78 -8.20
CA ALA A 245 14.45 -6.17 -7.80
C ALA A 245 13.49 -7.13 -8.50
N GLU A 246 12.21 -6.78 -8.58
CA GLU A 246 11.20 -7.59 -9.28
C GLU A 246 11.50 -7.68 -10.79
N ILE A 247 11.89 -6.57 -11.42
CA ILE A 247 12.32 -6.55 -12.83
C ILE A 247 13.54 -7.46 -13.05
N ALA A 248 14.53 -7.41 -12.16
CA ALA A 248 15.71 -8.27 -12.24
C ALA A 248 15.32 -9.75 -12.15
N LEU A 249 14.43 -10.13 -11.23
CA LEU A 249 13.90 -11.50 -11.14
C LEU A 249 13.12 -11.93 -12.38
N ALA A 250 12.36 -11.02 -12.99
CA ALA A 250 11.65 -11.27 -14.25
C ALA A 250 12.61 -11.48 -15.43
N ASN A 251 13.84 -10.99 -15.32
CA ASN A 251 14.91 -11.18 -16.31
C ASN A 251 15.90 -12.30 -15.91
N ASN A 252 15.60 -13.07 -14.86
CA ASN A 252 16.49 -14.09 -14.27
C ASN A 252 17.85 -13.54 -13.80
N ASP A 253 17.95 -12.25 -13.54
CA ASP A 253 19.14 -11.60 -12.99
C ASP A 253 19.10 -11.62 -11.45
N LEU A 254 19.56 -12.73 -10.86
CA LEU A 254 19.59 -12.89 -9.39
C LEU A 254 20.56 -11.92 -8.72
N ALA A 255 21.68 -11.57 -9.38
CA ALA A 255 22.67 -10.64 -8.83
C ALA A 255 22.13 -9.20 -8.79
N GLY A 256 21.44 -8.77 -9.86
CA GLY A 256 20.71 -7.50 -9.89
C GLY A 256 19.60 -7.46 -8.85
N ALA A 257 18.86 -8.56 -8.67
CA ALA A 257 17.82 -8.66 -7.64
C ALA A 257 18.39 -8.49 -6.23
N LYS A 258 19.51 -9.17 -5.90
CA LYS A 258 20.21 -8.97 -4.62
C LYS A 258 20.65 -7.53 -4.43
N THR A 259 21.23 -6.91 -5.46
CA THR A 259 21.72 -5.53 -5.40
C THR A 259 20.59 -4.56 -5.07
N ALA A 260 19.45 -4.69 -5.76
CA ALA A 260 18.28 -3.86 -5.53
C ALA A 260 17.62 -4.11 -4.16
N MET A 261 17.45 -5.38 -3.74
CA MET A 261 16.94 -5.70 -2.41
C MET A 261 17.84 -5.16 -1.29
N LYS A 262 19.17 -5.22 -1.44
CA LYS A 262 20.11 -4.63 -0.46
C LYS A 262 19.96 -3.12 -0.38
N ALA A 263 19.77 -2.42 -1.50
CA ALA A 263 19.52 -0.98 -1.50
C ALA A 263 18.21 -0.60 -0.75
N ALA A 264 17.14 -1.37 -0.97
CA ALA A 264 15.89 -1.20 -0.24
C ALA A 264 16.07 -1.43 1.28
N ILE A 265 16.80 -2.47 1.67
CA ILE A 265 17.13 -2.77 3.08
C ILE A 265 17.94 -1.66 3.71
N THR A 266 19.00 -1.18 3.05
CA THR A 266 19.85 -0.11 3.55
C THR A 266 19.02 1.15 3.83
N THR A 267 18.13 1.51 2.90
CA THR A 267 17.24 2.68 3.05
C THR A 267 16.22 2.48 4.17
N ALA A 268 15.54 1.33 4.22
CA ALA A 268 14.54 1.04 5.25
C ALA A 268 15.14 1.04 6.66
N ARG A 269 16.37 0.52 6.81
CA ARG A 269 17.07 0.46 8.10
C ARG A 269 17.72 1.78 8.51
N SER A 270 17.88 2.74 7.59
CA SER A 270 18.38 4.08 7.91
C SER A 270 17.27 5.08 8.26
N ARG A 271 15.99 4.70 8.17
CA ARG A 271 14.87 5.58 8.53
C ARG A 271 14.89 5.90 10.03
N ALA A 272 14.53 7.13 10.36
CA ALA A 272 14.42 7.56 11.75
C ALA A 272 13.34 6.76 12.50
N THR A 273 13.64 6.43 13.75
CA THR A 273 12.74 5.75 14.67
C THR A 273 12.23 6.72 15.73
N THR A 274 11.09 6.39 16.34
CA THR A 274 10.63 7.03 17.57
C THR A 274 10.24 5.98 18.59
N THR A 275 9.87 6.40 19.79
CA THR A 275 9.37 5.52 20.84
C THR A 275 7.91 5.83 21.15
N TRP A 276 7.19 4.83 21.63
CA TRP A 276 5.80 4.99 22.04
C TRP A 276 5.50 4.17 23.29
N ASN A 277 4.66 4.72 24.18
CA ASN A 277 4.21 4.01 25.37
C ASN A 277 3.06 3.08 24.99
N ASP A 278 3.35 1.78 24.98
CA ASP A 278 2.43 0.75 24.54
C ASP A 278 1.53 0.26 25.66
N ARG A 279 0.25 0.60 25.53
CA ARG A 279 -0.81 0.20 26.47
C ARG A 279 -1.51 -1.08 26.04
N ASP A 280 -1.24 -1.62 24.86
CA ASP A 280 -1.83 -2.87 24.37
C ASP A 280 -1.07 -4.06 24.97
N SER A 281 -1.72 -4.83 25.84
CA SER A 281 -1.12 -6.03 26.45
C SER A 281 -1.13 -7.28 25.55
N ARG A 282 -1.65 -7.18 24.32
CA ARG A 282 -1.85 -8.27 23.36
C ARG A 282 -2.62 -9.46 23.93
N LEU A 283 -3.92 -9.25 24.19
CA LEU A 283 -4.81 -10.30 24.72
C LEU A 283 -4.74 -11.60 23.90
N ASN A 284 -4.28 -12.68 24.55
CA ASN A 284 -4.10 -14.03 23.94
C ASN A 284 -3.21 -14.03 22.69
N ARG A 285 -2.17 -13.21 22.67
CA ARG A 285 -1.17 -13.17 21.60
C ARG A 285 0.25 -13.00 22.15
N PRO A 286 1.29 -13.30 21.33
CA PRO A 286 2.68 -13.13 21.74
C PRO A 286 3.01 -11.70 22.15
N ASN A 287 3.67 -11.53 23.30
CA ASN A 287 3.99 -10.22 23.90
C ASN A 287 5.34 -10.17 24.65
N ASP A 288 6.16 -11.21 24.53
CA ASP A 288 7.45 -11.32 25.19
C ASP A 288 8.58 -11.38 24.15
N PRO A 289 9.60 -10.49 24.22
CA PRO A 289 10.78 -10.54 23.35
C PRO A 289 11.57 -11.87 23.36
N ALA A 290 11.40 -12.69 24.41
CA ALA A 290 11.99 -14.04 24.45
C ALA A 290 11.31 -15.01 23.48
N MET A 291 10.13 -14.69 22.95
CA MET A 291 9.44 -15.50 21.97
C MET A 291 10.09 -15.43 20.59
N THR A 292 10.05 -16.54 19.88
CA THR A 292 10.53 -16.65 18.49
C THR A 292 9.38 -17.01 17.57
N VAL A 293 9.47 -16.61 16.30
CA VAL A 293 8.42 -16.84 15.31
C VAL A 293 8.96 -17.68 14.16
N LYS A 294 8.28 -18.78 13.85
CA LYS A 294 8.47 -19.56 12.63
C LYS A 294 7.46 -19.10 11.57
N ALA A 295 7.94 -18.85 10.36
CA ALA A 295 7.09 -18.40 9.24
C ALA A 295 6.09 -19.49 8.78
N ASP A 296 6.44 -20.76 8.98
CA ASP A 296 5.59 -21.94 8.86
C ASP A 296 6.10 -23.07 9.77
N ALA A 297 5.50 -24.26 9.69
CA ALA A 297 5.91 -25.42 10.49
C ALA A 297 7.35 -25.90 10.23
N ASN A 298 7.93 -25.63 9.06
CA ASN A 298 9.25 -26.10 8.63
C ASN A 298 10.33 -25.01 8.71
N ALA A 299 9.94 -23.74 8.76
CA ALA A 299 10.86 -22.61 8.85
C ALA A 299 11.62 -22.57 10.19
N PRO A 300 12.88 -22.12 10.22
CA PRO A 300 13.61 -21.91 11.48
C PRO A 300 12.95 -20.80 12.32
N PRO A 301 13.05 -20.87 13.67
CA PRO A 301 12.57 -19.81 14.54
C PRO A 301 13.40 -18.53 14.38
N VAL A 302 12.73 -17.39 14.29
CA VAL A 302 13.35 -16.06 14.19
C VAL A 302 13.06 -15.27 15.46
N SER A 303 14.11 -14.75 16.10
CA SER A 303 14.02 -13.89 17.28
C SER A 303 13.84 -12.42 16.92
N GLY A 304 13.46 -11.60 17.90
CA GLY A 304 13.35 -10.14 17.75
C GLY A 304 12.16 -9.66 16.92
N LEU A 305 11.22 -10.55 16.60
CA LEU A 305 9.98 -10.20 15.88
C LEU A 305 8.84 -9.82 16.82
N ILE A 306 8.92 -10.18 18.10
CA ILE A 306 7.96 -9.82 19.15
C ILE A 306 8.59 -8.77 20.05
N GLN A 307 7.90 -7.65 20.28
CA GLN A 307 8.31 -6.67 21.30
C GLN A 307 7.63 -6.97 22.63
N ARG A 308 8.08 -6.31 23.70
CA ARG A 308 7.36 -6.34 24.97
C ARG A 308 6.12 -5.47 24.87
N ARG A 309 4.95 -6.01 25.23
CA ARG A 309 3.65 -5.34 25.06
C ARG A 309 2.96 -5.06 26.39
N GLY A 310 2.23 -3.95 26.43
CA GLY A 310 1.38 -3.53 27.55
C GLY A 310 2.13 -3.00 28.78
N GLY A 311 1.36 -2.60 29.79
CA GLY A 311 1.89 -2.07 31.05
C GLY A 311 2.57 -0.71 30.87
N THR A 312 3.84 -0.63 31.27
CA THR A 312 4.71 0.55 31.09
C THR A 312 5.70 0.38 29.93
N SER A 313 5.43 -0.57 29.03
CA SER A 313 6.35 -0.90 27.95
C SER A 313 6.52 0.26 26.98
N VAL A 314 7.77 0.51 26.59
CA VAL A 314 8.11 1.47 25.54
C VAL A 314 8.61 0.68 24.35
N VAL A 315 7.96 0.87 23.22
CA VAL A 315 8.22 0.12 21.98
C VAL A 315 8.88 1.03 20.95
N THR A 316 9.70 0.43 20.08
CA THR A 316 10.28 1.16 18.96
C THR A 316 9.26 1.24 17.83
N VAL A 317 9.09 2.43 17.29
CA VAL A 317 8.17 2.76 16.20
C VAL A 317 8.96 3.13 14.97
N TYR A 318 8.50 2.62 13.82
CA TYR A 318 9.12 2.83 12.51
C TYR A 318 8.14 3.56 11.57
N PRO A 319 8.02 4.91 11.64
CA PRO A 319 6.94 5.65 10.98
C PRO A 319 6.93 5.55 9.45
N ILE A 320 8.08 5.28 8.84
CA ILE A 320 8.24 5.23 7.37
C ILE A 320 8.32 3.78 6.88
N SER A 321 9.31 3.04 7.37
CA SER A 321 9.58 1.66 6.96
C SER A 321 10.62 1.07 7.91
N PHE A 322 10.67 -0.26 7.96
CA PHE A 322 11.77 -1.01 8.54
C PHE A 322 11.70 -2.46 8.05
N THR A 323 12.76 -3.23 8.27
CA THR A 323 12.77 -4.68 8.05
C THR A 323 13.82 -5.35 8.92
N ASN A 324 13.51 -6.53 9.43
CA ASN A 324 14.46 -7.37 10.15
C ASN A 324 15.49 -8.04 9.22
N GLN A 325 15.26 -8.00 7.89
CA GLN A 325 16.18 -8.56 6.90
C GLN A 325 17.48 -7.75 6.86
N THR A 326 18.60 -8.44 6.64
CA THR A 326 19.93 -7.82 6.52
C THR A 326 20.54 -8.08 5.14
N THR A 327 21.54 -7.29 4.77
CA THR A 327 22.27 -7.50 3.51
C THR A 327 22.94 -8.87 3.47
N ALA A 328 23.45 -9.37 4.61
CA ALA A 328 24.02 -10.72 4.71
C ALA A 328 22.98 -11.83 4.46
N MET A 329 21.73 -11.65 4.92
CA MET A 329 20.63 -12.59 4.59
C MET A 329 20.34 -12.61 3.08
N ILE A 330 20.41 -11.45 2.41
CA ILE A 330 20.26 -11.37 0.94
C ILE A 330 21.43 -12.05 0.23
N ASP A 331 22.66 -11.85 0.70
CA ASP A 331 23.84 -12.46 0.11
C ASP A 331 23.78 -14.00 0.20
N ALA A 332 23.17 -14.54 1.26
CA ALA A 332 22.98 -15.97 1.48
C ALA A 332 21.91 -16.63 0.59
N LEU A 333 21.08 -15.88 -0.14
CA LEU A 333 20.05 -16.46 -1.00
C LEU A 333 20.67 -17.21 -2.19
N THR A 334 20.20 -18.42 -2.46
CA THR A 334 20.77 -19.29 -3.51
C THR A 334 19.80 -19.61 -4.65
N SER A 335 18.49 -19.71 -4.37
CA SER A 335 17.48 -20.08 -5.35
C SER A 335 16.60 -18.90 -5.77
N LYS A 336 16.07 -18.92 -7.01
CA LYS A 336 15.13 -17.88 -7.49
C LYS A 336 13.89 -17.78 -6.61
N SER A 337 13.34 -18.91 -6.18
CA SER A 337 12.21 -18.98 -5.25
C SER A 337 12.49 -18.26 -3.93
N ASP A 338 13.70 -18.39 -3.37
CA ASP A 338 14.07 -17.69 -2.13
C ASP A 338 14.26 -16.18 -2.36
N HIS A 339 14.71 -15.76 -3.54
CA HIS A 339 14.76 -14.34 -3.89
C HIS A 339 13.35 -13.75 -4.01
N ILE A 340 12.42 -14.47 -4.65
CA ILE A 340 11.03 -14.02 -4.76
C ILE A 340 10.37 -13.97 -3.38
N HIS A 341 10.52 -15.03 -2.58
CA HIS A 341 10.03 -15.07 -1.20
C HIS A 341 10.52 -13.86 -0.40
N THR A 342 11.83 -13.59 -0.46
CA THR A 342 12.45 -12.49 0.27
C THR A 342 12.01 -11.13 -0.26
N LEU A 343 11.84 -10.96 -1.58
CA LEU A 343 11.29 -9.73 -2.17
C LEU A 343 9.91 -9.42 -1.57
N TYR A 344 8.99 -10.39 -1.52
CA TYR A 344 7.65 -10.16 -1.00
C TYR A 344 7.61 -10.03 0.54
N LEU A 345 8.54 -10.66 1.26
CA LEU A 345 8.75 -10.38 2.67
C LEU A 345 9.22 -8.94 2.92
N LEU A 346 10.15 -8.44 2.11
CA LEU A 346 10.59 -7.05 2.17
C LEU A 346 9.43 -6.09 1.88
N ARG A 347 8.61 -6.38 0.85
CA ARG A 347 7.40 -5.60 0.56
C ARG A 347 6.44 -5.61 1.75
N GLN A 348 6.20 -6.76 2.38
CA GLN A 348 5.34 -6.88 3.56
C GLN A 348 5.84 -6.00 4.72
N HIS A 349 7.13 -6.06 5.04
CA HIS A 349 7.69 -5.26 6.14
C HIS A 349 7.71 -3.77 5.83
N ILE A 350 8.23 -3.41 4.65
CA ILE A 350 8.44 -2.02 4.26
C ILE A 350 7.10 -1.31 4.11
N PHE A 351 6.09 -1.96 3.52
CA PHE A 351 4.76 -1.39 3.28
C PHE A 351 3.71 -1.77 4.33
N PHE A 352 4.13 -2.24 5.51
CA PHE A 352 3.21 -2.53 6.62
C PHE A 352 2.35 -1.29 6.93
N LEU A 353 1.03 -1.47 7.03
CA LEU A 353 0.02 -0.42 7.18
C LEU A 353 0.02 0.66 6.09
N GLU A 354 0.41 0.32 4.85
CA GLU A 354 0.35 1.21 3.68
C GLU A 354 -0.56 0.70 2.55
N GLY A 355 -1.35 -0.37 2.81
CA GLY A 355 -2.40 -0.86 1.90
C GLY A 355 -1.92 -1.65 0.70
N ARG A 356 -0.63 -1.98 0.64
CA ARG A 356 -0.03 -2.70 -0.50
C ARG A 356 -0.29 -4.20 -0.45
N ARG A 357 -0.47 -4.75 0.76
CA ARG A 357 -0.43 -6.21 0.95
C ARG A 357 -1.60 -6.94 0.30
N MET A 358 -2.82 -6.40 0.35
CA MET A 358 -3.96 -6.95 -0.37
C MET A 358 -3.68 -7.06 -1.88
N SER A 359 -3.09 -6.02 -2.46
CA SER A 359 -2.76 -6.00 -3.89
C SER A 359 -1.67 -7.01 -4.23
N ASP A 360 -0.64 -7.13 -3.38
CA ASP A 360 0.45 -8.10 -3.50
C ASP A 360 -0.03 -9.56 -3.38
N LEU A 361 -1.15 -9.80 -2.68
CA LEU A 361 -1.81 -11.10 -2.62
C LEU A 361 -2.69 -11.39 -3.85
N GLY A 362 -2.89 -10.42 -4.73
CA GLY A 362 -3.77 -10.52 -5.89
C GLY A 362 -5.26 -10.36 -5.57
N ILE A 363 -5.60 -9.91 -4.34
CA ILE A 363 -6.99 -9.67 -3.93
C ILE A 363 -7.46 -8.33 -4.49
N ARG A 364 -8.69 -8.27 -5.02
CA ARG A 364 -9.34 -7.01 -5.44
C ARG A 364 -10.75 -6.94 -4.87
N LEU A 365 -11.10 -5.79 -4.33
CA LEU A 365 -12.41 -5.51 -3.77
C LEU A 365 -13.44 -5.28 -4.87
N PRO A 366 -14.72 -5.57 -4.61
CA PRO A 366 -15.81 -5.09 -5.45
C PRO A 366 -16.05 -3.60 -5.24
N VAL A 367 -16.71 -2.93 -6.19
CA VAL A 367 -17.19 -1.57 -6.00
C VAL A 367 -18.32 -1.55 -4.96
N PRO A 368 -18.44 -0.48 -4.15
CA PRO A 368 -19.51 -0.34 -3.16
C PRO A 368 -20.92 -0.42 -3.76
N GLN A 369 -21.90 -0.86 -2.97
CA GLN A 369 -23.31 -0.96 -3.38
C GLN A 369 -23.83 0.37 -3.96
N ARG A 370 -23.44 1.50 -3.37
CA ARG A 370 -23.82 2.83 -3.87
C ARG A 370 -23.38 3.07 -5.33
N GLN A 371 -22.23 2.53 -5.75
CA GLN A 371 -21.78 2.64 -7.14
C GLN A 371 -22.67 1.82 -8.09
N ILE A 372 -23.19 0.68 -7.62
CA ILE A 372 -24.12 -0.18 -8.36
C ILE A 372 -25.46 0.55 -8.50
N ASP A 373 -26.01 1.04 -7.40
CA ASP A 373 -27.32 1.70 -7.38
C ASP A 373 -27.32 3.01 -8.19
N GLY A 374 -26.20 3.73 -8.18
CA GLY A 374 -26.06 5.05 -8.82
C GLY A 374 -25.63 5.04 -10.28
N ASN A 375 -25.10 3.92 -10.81
CA ASN A 375 -24.59 3.85 -12.18
C ASN A 375 -25.24 2.70 -12.94
N LYS A 376 -26.13 3.04 -13.88
CA LYS A 376 -26.85 2.09 -14.76
C LYS A 376 -25.95 1.13 -15.55
N ASN A 377 -24.65 1.43 -15.69
CA ASN A 377 -23.69 0.56 -16.38
C ASN A 377 -23.06 -0.49 -15.46
N VAL A 378 -23.40 -0.50 -14.17
CA VAL A 378 -22.92 -1.46 -13.18
C VAL A 378 -24.10 -2.31 -12.74
N ALA A 379 -24.13 -3.56 -13.21
CA ALA A 379 -25.14 -4.52 -12.79
C ALA A 379 -24.68 -5.30 -11.54
N GLU A 380 -25.65 -5.74 -10.74
CA GLU A 380 -25.40 -6.75 -9.71
C GLU A 380 -24.84 -8.03 -10.35
N GLY A 381 -23.86 -8.66 -9.71
CA GLY A 381 -23.16 -9.83 -10.26
C GLY A 381 -22.16 -9.54 -11.40
N SER A 382 -22.00 -8.28 -11.83
CA SER A 382 -20.92 -7.91 -12.75
C SER A 382 -19.53 -8.14 -12.14
N PRO A 383 -18.46 -8.19 -12.95
CA PRO A 383 -17.08 -8.29 -12.43
C PRO A 383 -16.71 -7.17 -11.46
N ALA A 384 -17.34 -6.00 -11.56
CA ALA A 384 -17.15 -4.90 -10.63
C ALA A 384 -17.85 -5.14 -9.27
N ALA A 385 -18.94 -5.90 -9.25
CA ALA A 385 -19.71 -6.21 -8.06
C ALA A 385 -19.22 -7.47 -7.32
N THR A 386 -18.13 -8.10 -7.78
CA THR A 386 -17.61 -9.36 -7.24
C THR A 386 -16.17 -9.19 -6.75
N VAL A 387 -15.89 -9.67 -5.53
CA VAL A 387 -14.52 -9.71 -5.00
C VAL A 387 -13.67 -10.69 -5.82
N VAL A 388 -12.44 -10.31 -6.13
CA VAL A 388 -11.44 -11.21 -6.72
C VAL A 388 -10.54 -11.69 -5.60
N VAL A 389 -10.58 -13.00 -5.32
CA VAL A 389 -9.68 -13.65 -4.35
C VAL A 389 -9.05 -14.87 -5.03
N PRO A 390 -7.74 -14.85 -5.32
CA PRO A 390 -7.06 -15.96 -5.98
C PRO A 390 -7.24 -17.29 -5.24
N ASP A 391 -7.24 -18.41 -5.97
CA ASP A 391 -7.48 -19.75 -5.42
C ASP A 391 -6.39 -20.24 -4.45
N TYR A 392 -5.15 -19.75 -4.61
CA TYR A 392 -4.02 -20.06 -3.72
C TYR A 392 -4.14 -19.37 -2.35
N ILE A 393 -5.04 -18.40 -2.20
CA ILE A 393 -5.35 -17.84 -0.90
C ILE A 393 -6.05 -18.92 -0.09
N PRO A 394 -5.51 -19.32 1.07
CA PRO A 394 -6.08 -20.39 1.87
C PRO A 394 -7.52 -20.05 2.32
N PRO A 395 -8.29 -21.05 2.79
CA PRO A 395 -9.68 -20.86 3.23
C PRO A 395 -9.87 -19.75 4.27
N THR A 396 -11.13 -19.39 4.45
CA THR A 396 -11.65 -18.05 4.79
C THR A 396 -10.82 -17.19 5.78
N ASP A 397 -10.25 -17.70 6.86
CA ASP A 397 -9.48 -16.92 7.86
C ASP A 397 -8.05 -17.43 8.12
N GLU A 398 -7.59 -18.46 7.41
CA GLU A 398 -6.37 -19.15 7.78
C GLU A 398 -5.07 -18.37 7.51
N MET A 399 -5.12 -17.32 6.67
CA MET A 399 -3.96 -16.48 6.35
C MET A 399 -3.26 -15.91 7.59
N ARG A 400 -3.99 -15.76 8.69
CA ARG A 400 -3.54 -15.11 9.93
C ARG A 400 -3.36 -16.09 11.09
N TYR A 401 -3.58 -17.38 10.84
CA TYR A 401 -3.55 -18.40 11.86
C TYR A 401 -2.12 -18.70 12.31
N PHE A 402 -1.96 -18.88 13.61
CA PHE A 402 -0.72 -19.33 14.23
C PHE A 402 -1.03 -20.09 15.52
N THR A 403 -0.07 -20.88 15.97
CA THR A 403 -0.10 -21.55 17.27
C THR A 403 1.04 -21.07 18.15
N ILE A 404 0.90 -21.23 19.46
CA ILE A 404 1.94 -20.94 20.45
C ILE A 404 2.23 -22.23 21.21
N ALA A 405 3.49 -22.67 21.18
CA ALA A 405 3.99 -23.79 21.96
C ALA A 405 5.19 -23.34 22.80
N GLY A 406 4.97 -23.10 24.09
CA GLY A 406 5.97 -22.47 24.96
C GLY A 406 6.31 -21.05 24.45
N THR A 407 7.59 -20.81 24.15
CA THR A 407 8.08 -19.53 23.59
C THR A 407 8.17 -19.52 22.06
N VAL A 408 7.68 -20.56 21.38
CA VAL A 408 7.73 -20.65 19.91
C VAL A 408 6.34 -20.41 19.33
N VAL A 409 6.25 -19.40 18.48
CA VAL A 409 5.07 -19.06 17.69
C VAL A 409 5.24 -19.66 16.30
N THR A 410 4.26 -20.40 15.81
CA THR A 410 4.31 -21.00 14.46
C THR A 410 3.14 -20.51 13.63
N ILE A 411 3.41 -19.75 12.57
CA ILE A 411 2.39 -19.31 11.62
C ILE A 411 1.95 -20.52 10.77
N LYS A 412 0.67 -20.60 10.42
CA LYS A 412 0.13 -21.71 9.64
C LYS A 412 0.59 -21.65 8.17
N TRP A 413 0.48 -20.47 7.57
CA TRP A 413 0.79 -20.24 6.16
C TRP A 413 1.79 -19.09 6.00
N ASP A 414 2.98 -19.38 5.48
CA ASP A 414 3.88 -18.32 5.02
C ASP A 414 3.37 -17.78 3.67
N MET A 415 2.51 -16.77 3.73
CA MET A 415 1.93 -16.20 2.52
C MET A 415 2.99 -15.63 1.55
N ASN A 416 4.19 -15.26 2.01
CA ASN A 416 5.28 -14.87 1.10
C ASN A 416 5.82 -16.07 0.29
N ARG A 417 5.79 -17.28 0.87
CA ARG A 417 6.17 -18.51 0.16
C ARG A 417 5.06 -18.93 -0.80
N VAL A 418 3.80 -18.79 -0.39
CA VAL A 418 2.63 -19.00 -1.27
C VAL A 418 2.69 -18.07 -2.49
N ILE A 419 3.04 -16.79 -2.29
CA ILE A 419 3.27 -15.84 -3.38
C ILE A 419 4.40 -16.33 -4.28
N ALA A 420 5.55 -16.73 -3.72
CA ALA A 420 6.68 -17.19 -4.52
C ALA A 420 6.34 -18.40 -5.40
N GLN A 421 5.52 -19.32 -4.90
CA GLN A 421 5.04 -20.50 -5.66
C GLN A 421 4.03 -20.15 -6.75
N ASN A 422 3.31 -19.04 -6.61
CA ASN A 422 2.27 -18.58 -7.54
C ASN A 422 2.65 -17.28 -8.26
N ILE A 423 3.96 -16.97 -8.33
CA ILE A 423 4.43 -15.64 -8.72
C ILE A 423 4.01 -15.24 -10.14
N ASN A 424 3.87 -16.21 -11.04
CA ASN A 424 3.42 -16.03 -12.42
C ASN A 424 1.98 -15.52 -12.53
N ARG A 425 1.19 -15.61 -11.45
CA ARG A 425 -0.20 -15.14 -11.36
C ARG A 425 -0.30 -13.81 -10.60
N ILE A 426 0.79 -13.35 -10.00
CA ILE A 426 0.82 -12.21 -9.06
C ILE A 426 1.67 -11.08 -9.63
N SER A 427 2.89 -11.38 -10.07
CA SER A 427 3.77 -10.36 -10.63
C SER A 427 3.26 -9.97 -12.02
N PRO A 428 2.93 -8.69 -12.25
CA PRO A 428 2.56 -8.21 -13.57
C PRO A 428 3.72 -8.26 -14.58
N LEU A 429 4.96 -8.47 -14.10
CA LEU A 429 6.18 -8.47 -14.92
C LEU A 429 6.53 -9.84 -15.51
N GLY A 430 5.69 -10.86 -15.29
CA GLY A 430 5.84 -12.17 -15.90
C GLY A 430 6.96 -13.02 -15.30
N ILE A 431 7.19 -12.92 -13.98
CA ILE A 431 8.16 -13.78 -13.29
C ILE A 431 7.65 -15.24 -13.31
N THR A 432 8.54 -16.17 -13.64
CA THR A 432 8.33 -17.61 -13.44
C THR A 432 9.03 -18.10 -12.16
N PRO A 433 8.50 -19.11 -11.45
CA PRO A 433 9.10 -19.65 -10.22
C PRO A 433 10.59 -20.03 -10.33
#